data_AF-A0A4Y2QFQ4-F1
#
_entry.id   AF-A0A4Y2QFQ4-F1
#
_cell.length_a   1.000
_cell.length_b   1.000
_cell.length_c   1.000
_cell.angle_alpha   90.00
_cell.angle_beta   90.00
_cell.angle_gamma   90.00
#
_symmetry.space_group_name_H-M   'P 1'
#
loop_
_entity.id
_entity.type
_entity.pdbx_description
1 polymer ?
#
loop_
_entity_poly.entity_id
_entity_poly.type
_entity_poly.pdbx_seq_one_letter_code
_entity_poly.pdbx_strand_id
1 'polypeptide(L)'
;MGRALSVGLDLMGTGRSVLLDEDFQKDIKSLEAMAENQVNLLTPREKDHVKALLTWASGNWVEATNIWEDVLQSHPTDILALKLAHDTFFYLGYQKEMKDSVEKVLPHWSPDIPLYG
;
A
#
# COMPACT_ATOMS: atom_id res chain seq x y z
N MET A 1 -4.12 11.15 -2.16
CA MET A 1 -2.95 10.22 -2.15
C MET A 1 -1.72 10.63 -1.36
N GLY A 2 -1.28 11.90 -1.28
CA GLY A 2 0.00 12.24 -0.60
C GLY A 2 0.15 11.75 0.85
N ARG A 3 -0.91 11.85 1.66
CA ARG A 3 -0.95 11.29 3.02
C ARG A 3 -0.84 9.76 3.06
N ALA A 4 -1.52 9.07 2.15
CA ALA A 4 -1.46 7.61 2.05
C ALA A 4 -0.04 7.12 1.69
N LEU A 5 0.66 7.84 0.81
CA LEU A 5 2.06 7.58 0.50
C LEU A 5 2.95 7.73 1.74
N SER A 6 2.83 8.87 2.46
CA SER A 6 3.64 9.11 3.67
C SER A 6 3.41 8.05 4.74
N VAL A 7 2.14 7.76 5.06
CA VAL A 7 1.79 6.76 6.08
C VAL A 7 2.23 5.36 5.64
N GLY A 8 2.06 5.00 4.36
CA GLY A 8 2.51 3.71 3.85
C GLY A 8 4.01 3.50 3.95
N LEU A 9 4.80 4.53 3.64
CA LEU A 9 6.26 4.45 3.79
C LEU A 9 6.69 4.38 5.25
N ASP A 10 6.02 5.10 6.15
CA ASP A 10 6.30 5.01 7.60
C ASP A 10 5.88 3.65 8.17
N LEU A 11 4.77 3.06 7.72
CA LEU A 11 4.29 1.73 8.14
C LEU A 11 5.28 0.63 7.74
N MET A 12 5.74 0.66 6.48
CA MET A 12 6.70 -0.32 5.97
C MET A 12 8.14 0.00 6.42
N GLY A 13 8.39 1.18 6.95
CA GLY A 13 9.66 1.55 7.55
C GLY A 13 9.83 0.93 8.93
N THR A 14 11.08 0.80 9.37
CA THR A 14 11.39 0.37 10.74
C THR A 14 11.65 1.54 11.69
N GLY A 15 11.33 2.77 11.26
CA GLY A 15 11.64 4.01 11.99
C GLY A 15 10.57 4.43 12.99
N ARG A 16 9.33 3.98 12.81
CA ARG A 16 8.18 4.29 13.69
C ARG A 16 7.42 3.02 14.01
N SER A 17 6.74 3.00 15.15
CA SER A 17 5.96 1.85 15.59
C SER A 17 4.51 2.25 15.82
N VAL A 18 3.57 1.59 15.15
CA VAL A 18 2.12 1.80 15.36
C VAL A 18 1.76 1.58 16.84
N LEU A 19 2.45 0.67 17.53
CA LEU A 19 2.14 0.32 18.91
C LEU A 19 2.71 1.31 19.94
N LEU A 20 3.84 1.95 19.63
CA LEU A 20 4.61 2.74 20.61
C LEU A 20 4.65 4.24 20.31
N ASP A 21 4.31 4.66 19.10
CA ASP A 21 4.33 6.06 18.66
C ASP A 21 2.91 6.64 18.62
N GLU A 22 2.56 7.44 19.62
CA GLU A 22 1.26 8.10 19.72
C GLU A 22 1.00 9.10 18.58
N ASP A 23 2.05 9.77 18.09
CA ASP A 23 1.90 10.71 16.98
C ASP A 23 1.65 9.95 15.68
N PHE A 24 2.23 8.76 15.52
CA PHE A 24 1.95 7.93 14.36
C PHE A 24 0.53 7.37 14.38
N GLN A 25 0.03 6.98 15.57
CA GLN A 25 -1.37 6.60 15.72
C GLN A 25 -2.31 7.75 15.34
N LYS A 26 -1.97 9.00 15.66
CA LYS A 26 -2.74 10.18 15.22
C LYS A 26 -2.67 10.36 13.70
N ASP A 27 -1.52 10.12 13.09
CA ASP A 27 -1.37 10.18 11.62
C ASP A 27 -2.27 9.17 10.90
N ILE A 28 -2.34 7.94 11.41
CA ILE A 28 -3.21 6.87 10.87
C ILE A 28 -4.68 7.23 11.05
N LYS A 29 -5.09 7.69 12.23
CA LYS A 29 -6.47 8.16 12.48
C LYS A 29 -6.83 9.35 11.61
N SER A 30 -5.88 10.26 11.39
CA SER A 30 -6.06 11.40 10.48
C SER A 30 -6.24 10.93 9.04
N LEU A 31 -5.53 9.89 8.59
CA LEU A 31 -5.71 9.31 7.26
C LEU A 31 -7.12 8.75 7.09
N GLU A 32 -7.60 7.98 8.06
CA GLU A 32 -8.96 7.41 8.08
C GLU A 32 -10.02 8.52 8.01
N ALA A 33 -9.95 9.50 8.91
CA ALA A 33 -10.90 10.61 8.94
C ALA A 33 -10.88 11.44 7.64
N MET A 34 -9.71 11.64 7.03
CA MET A 34 -9.61 12.32 5.73
C MET A 34 -10.32 11.53 4.63
N ALA A 35 -10.16 10.20 4.61
CA ALA A 35 -10.78 9.35 3.62
C ALA A 35 -12.31 9.30 3.75
N GLU A 36 -12.81 9.27 4.99
CA GLU A 36 -14.25 9.35 5.28
C GLU A 36 -14.84 10.68 4.81
N ASN A 37 -14.18 11.80 5.15
CA ASN A 37 -14.63 13.14 4.75
C ASN A 37 -14.63 13.36 3.23
N GLN A 38 -13.82 12.59 2.49
CA GLN A 38 -13.67 12.70 1.03
C GLN A 38 -14.25 11.49 0.29
N VAL A 39 -15.14 10.70 0.92
CA VAL A 39 -15.62 9.42 0.38
C VAL A 39 -16.25 9.54 -1.03
N ASN A 40 -16.87 10.67 -1.35
CA ASN A 40 -17.49 10.91 -2.66
C ASN A 40 -16.49 11.41 -3.72
N LEU A 41 -15.29 11.83 -3.31
CA LEU A 41 -14.24 12.36 -4.17
C LEU A 41 -13.17 11.31 -4.49
N LEU A 42 -12.94 10.36 -3.57
CA LEU A 42 -11.94 9.31 -3.76
C LEU A 42 -12.35 8.33 -4.85
N THR A 43 -11.42 8.05 -5.74
CA THR A 43 -11.55 6.95 -6.70
C THR A 43 -11.52 5.59 -5.98
N PRO A 44 -12.07 4.50 -6.56
CA PRO A 44 -12.01 3.17 -5.96
C PRO A 44 -10.57 2.76 -5.58
N ARG A 45 -9.62 2.98 -6.48
CA ARG A 45 -8.19 2.74 -6.25
C ARG A 45 -7.66 3.45 -4.99
N GLU A 46 -7.99 4.72 -4.82
CA GLU A 46 -7.53 5.49 -3.65
C GLU A 46 -8.16 4.99 -2.35
N LYS A 47 -9.42 4.56 -2.39
CA LYS A 47 -10.09 3.94 -1.24
C LYS A 47 -9.43 2.61 -0.87
N ASP A 48 -9.08 1.79 -1.86
CA ASP A 48 -8.42 0.51 -1.63
C ASP A 48 -7.03 0.69 -1.01
N HIS A 49 -6.26 1.70 -1.42
CA HIS A 49 -5.00 2.03 -0.73
C HIS A 49 -5.21 2.41 0.73
N VAL A 50 -6.18 3.26 1.04
CA VAL A 50 -6.46 3.63 2.44
C VAL A 50 -6.90 2.40 3.23
N LYS A 51 -7.82 1.60 2.68
CA LYS A 51 -8.29 0.36 3.29
C LYS A 51 -7.13 -0.59 3.59
N ALA A 52 -6.23 -0.80 2.63
CA ALA A 52 -5.06 -1.66 2.80
C ALA A 52 -4.13 -1.13 3.91
N LEU A 53 -3.86 0.17 3.95
CA LEU A 53 -3.02 0.79 4.99
C LEU A 53 -3.62 0.65 6.39
N LEU A 54 -4.93 0.87 6.55
CA LEU A 54 -5.60 0.69 7.85
C LEU A 54 -5.60 -0.78 8.27
N THR A 55 -5.83 -1.68 7.32
CA THR A 55 -5.77 -3.14 7.53
C THR A 55 -4.38 -3.56 7.98
N TRP A 56 -3.34 -3.03 7.32
CA TRP A 56 -1.95 -3.29 7.67
C TRP A 56 -1.60 -2.77 9.06
N ALA A 57 -1.99 -1.53 9.36
CA ALA A 57 -1.78 -0.90 10.68
C ALA A 57 -2.45 -1.68 11.82
N SER A 58 -3.57 -2.37 11.55
CA SER A 58 -4.24 -3.25 12.51
C SER A 58 -3.55 -4.61 12.72
N GLY A 59 -2.46 -4.91 11.98
CA GLY A 59 -1.71 -6.16 12.04
C GLY A 59 -2.18 -7.23 11.04
N ASN A 60 -3.21 -6.96 10.24
CA ASN A 60 -3.75 -7.91 9.25
C ASN A 60 -2.99 -7.82 7.92
N TRP A 61 -1.69 -8.13 7.95
CA TRP A 61 -0.78 -7.90 6.82
C TRP A 61 -1.13 -8.68 5.55
N VAL A 62 -1.60 -9.92 5.70
CA VAL A 62 -2.01 -10.75 4.55
C VAL A 62 -3.19 -10.11 3.82
N GLU A 63 -4.21 -9.67 4.54
CA GLU A 63 -5.38 -9.03 3.94
C GLU A 63 -5.03 -7.67 3.31
N ALA A 64 -4.19 -6.89 3.96
CA ALA A 64 -3.68 -5.64 3.37
C ALA A 64 -2.96 -5.90 2.04
N THR A 65 -2.16 -6.96 1.98
CA THR A 65 -1.44 -7.38 0.77
C THR A 65 -2.40 -7.81 -0.33
N ASN A 66 -3.44 -8.59 0.00
CA ASN A 66 -4.46 -9.00 -0.96
C ASN A 66 -5.16 -7.79 -1.60
N ILE A 67 -5.46 -6.75 -0.82
CA ILE A 67 -6.06 -5.52 -1.35
C ILE A 67 -5.12 -4.84 -2.34
N TRP A 68 -3.81 -4.77 -2.06
CA TRP A 68 -2.86 -4.23 -3.04
C TRP A 68 -2.72 -5.12 -4.28
N GLU A 69 -2.74 -6.45 -4.15
CA GLU A 69 -2.76 -7.36 -5.30
C GLU A 69 -4.01 -7.16 -6.17
N ASP A 70 -5.18 -6.89 -5.56
CA ASP A 70 -6.42 -6.56 -6.29
C ASP A 70 -6.31 -5.20 -7.00
N VAL A 71 -5.65 -4.21 -6.37
CA VAL A 71 -5.32 -2.94 -7.04
C VAL A 71 -4.42 -3.20 -8.25
N LEU A 72 -3.41 -4.07 -8.14
CA LEU A 72 -2.50 -4.40 -9.24
C LEU A 72 -3.18 -5.15 -10.39
N GLN A 73 -4.24 -5.92 -10.13
CA GLN A 73 -5.04 -6.52 -11.20
C GLN A 73 -5.73 -5.48 -12.09
N SER A 74 -6.17 -4.36 -11.51
CA SER A 74 -6.87 -3.29 -12.22
C SER A 74 -5.92 -2.16 -12.68
N HIS A 75 -4.81 -1.97 -11.97
CA HIS A 75 -3.82 -0.92 -12.19
C HIS A 75 -2.41 -1.52 -12.11
N PRO A 76 -1.97 -2.30 -13.11
CA PRO A 76 -0.71 -3.05 -13.05
C PRO A 76 0.55 -2.17 -13.01
N THR A 77 0.43 -0.88 -13.35
CA THR A 77 1.52 0.10 -13.29
C THR A 77 1.47 0.96 -12.03
N ASP A 78 0.65 0.59 -11.04
CA ASP A 78 0.61 1.26 -9.74
C ASP A 78 1.83 0.92 -8.89
N ILE A 79 2.84 1.78 -8.99
CA ILE A 79 4.10 1.60 -8.25
C ILE A 79 3.89 1.56 -6.73
N LEU A 80 2.90 2.27 -6.20
CA LEU A 80 2.67 2.32 -4.76
C LEU A 80 2.09 0.99 -4.28
N ALA A 81 1.12 0.45 -5.01
CA ALA A 81 0.55 -0.86 -4.68
C ALA A 81 1.62 -1.95 -4.77
N LEU A 82 2.43 -1.94 -5.84
CA LEU A 82 3.50 -2.90 -6.04
C LEU A 82 4.55 -2.84 -4.92
N LYS A 83 5.00 -1.64 -4.54
CA LYS A 83 5.99 -1.46 -3.48
C LYS A 83 5.47 -1.98 -2.13
N LEU A 84 4.24 -1.61 -1.75
CA LEU A 84 3.67 -1.98 -0.45
C LEU A 84 3.34 -3.48 -0.37
N ALA A 85 2.86 -4.08 -1.46
CA ALA A 85 2.67 -5.53 -1.55
C ALA A 85 4.00 -6.28 -1.42
N HIS A 86 5.01 -5.87 -2.20
CA HIS A 86 6.35 -6.45 -2.15
C HIS A 86 6.97 -6.37 -0.75
N ASP A 87 6.93 -5.21 -0.11
CA ASP A 87 7.45 -5.04 1.25
C ASP A 87 6.73 -5.93 2.27
N THR A 88 5.41 -6.07 2.13
CA THR A 88 4.65 -6.93 3.03
C THR A 88 4.97 -8.41 2.82
N PHE A 89 5.13 -8.87 1.57
CA PHE A 89 5.60 -10.22 1.31
C PHE A 89 6.99 -10.48 1.87
N PHE A 90 7.89 -9.48 1.81
CA PHE A 90 9.20 -9.56 2.46
C PHE A 90 9.05 -9.76 3.98
N TYR A 91 8.22 -8.97 4.65
CA TYR A 91 7.96 -9.11 6.09
C TYR A 91 7.31 -10.44 6.47
N LEU A 92 6.47 -11.00 5.61
CA LEU A 92 5.84 -12.31 5.79
C LEU A 92 6.77 -13.49 5.45
N GLY A 93 7.91 -13.25 4.79
CA GLY A 93 8.81 -14.29 4.29
C GLY A 93 8.27 -15.03 3.06
N TYR A 94 7.26 -14.47 2.38
CA TYR A 94 6.56 -15.06 1.23
C TYR A 94 7.30 -14.77 -0.08
N GLN A 95 8.50 -15.36 -0.21
CA GLN A 95 9.42 -15.08 -1.32
C GLN A 95 8.83 -15.41 -2.70
N LYS A 96 8.03 -16.47 -2.77
CA LYS A 96 7.40 -16.89 -4.02
C LYS A 96 6.37 -15.87 -4.47
N GLU A 97 5.48 -15.48 -3.57
CA GLU A 97 4.41 -14.50 -3.81
C GLU A 97 5.01 -13.13 -4.14
N MET A 98 6.09 -12.74 -3.45
CA MET A 98 6.85 -11.52 -3.75
C MET A 98 7.34 -11.50 -5.20
N LYS A 99 7.94 -12.60 -5.68
CA LYS A 99 8.41 -12.74 -7.06
C LYS A 99 7.23 -12.78 -8.04
N ASP A 100 6.23 -13.59 -7.74
CA ASP A 100 5.07 -13.82 -8.61
C ASP A 100 4.27 -12.52 -8.81
N SER A 101 4.13 -11.68 -7.77
CA SER A 101 3.49 -10.36 -7.85
C SER A 101 4.19 -9.45 -8.87
N VAL A 102 5.52 -9.34 -8.80
CA VAL A 102 6.33 -8.55 -9.75
C VAL A 102 6.23 -9.12 -11.16
N GLU A 103 6.34 -10.45 -11.32
CA GLU A 103 6.28 -11.09 -12.64
C GLU A 103 4.92 -10.90 -13.34
N LYS A 104 3.81 -10.90 -12.59
CA LYS A 104 2.46 -10.66 -13.15
C LYS A 104 2.33 -9.27 -13.76
N VAL A 105 2.91 -8.26 -13.12
CA VAL A 105 2.73 -6.87 -13.55
C VAL A 105 3.76 -6.44 -14.58
N LEU A 106 4.96 -7.04 -14.58
CA LEU A 106 6.10 -6.67 -15.43
C LEU A 106 5.75 -6.44 -16.92
N PRO A 107 4.91 -7.26 -17.59
CA PRO A 107 4.55 -7.03 -18.99
C PRO A 107 3.81 -5.72 -19.27
N HIS A 108 3.25 -5.07 -18.25
CA HIS A 108 2.53 -3.80 -18.38
C HIS A 108 3.45 -2.58 -18.27
N TRP A 109 4.73 -2.79 -17.94
CA TRP A 109 5.72 -1.72 -17.82
C TRP A 109 6.45 -1.52 -19.15
N SER A 110 6.39 -0.31 -19.70
CA SER A 110 7.06 0.06 -20.95
C SER A 110 8.07 1.20 -20.74
N PRO A 111 9.04 1.38 -21.66
CA PRO A 111 9.99 2.50 -21.62
C PRO A 111 9.37 3.90 -21.59
N ASP A 112 8.11 4.04 -22.00
CA ASP A 112 7.38 5.32 -21.97
C ASP A 112 6.88 5.69 -20.56
N ILE A 113 6.93 4.75 -19.62
CA ILE A 113 6.53 4.99 -18.23
C ILE A 113 7.68 5.69 -17.49
N PRO A 114 7.40 6.78 -16.76
CA PRO A 114 8.42 7.43 -15.94
C PRO A 114 9.10 6.44 -14.98
N LEU A 115 10.42 6.59 -14.83
CA LEU A 115 11.25 5.75 -13.96
C LEU A 115 11.33 4.28 -14.39
N TYR A 116 11.11 3.97 -15.67
CA TYR A 116 11.42 2.65 -16.24
C TYR A 116 12.93 2.36 -16.18
N GLY A 117 13.32 1.27 -15.52
CA GLY A 117 14.72 0.83 -15.41
C GLY A 117 14.97 -0.19 -14.30
#